data_AF-A0A067BXM9-F1
#
_entry.id   AF-A0A067BXM9-F1
#
_cell.length_a   1.000
_cell.length_b   1.000
_cell.length_c   1.000
_cell.angle_alpha   90.00
_cell.angle_beta   90.00
_cell.angle_gamma   90.00
#
_symmetry.space_group_name_H-M   'P 1'
#
loop_
_entity.id
_entity.type
_entity.pdbx_description
1 polymer ?
#
loop_
_entity_poly.entity_id
_entity_poly.type
_entity_poly.pdbx_seq_one_letter_code
_entity_poly.pdbx_strand_id
1 'polypeptide(L)'
;MKFGKRMRYLAAPEWEGGYVDYKGLKRTVKSLAGSDAERTAGFRIALQRELAKVNASFFCILDDLGSRETVAQGDIEAQLMAALDLSHRVDALRRFVVLNYLAVVKISKKFDKSIAGSMQAEILASDLLLQPFYAGSYVDDLYSHTAATTDALLLHLLPEAPVAHADASCPICLYHLTSPVTLSCSHSFCWSCLAKAAEHHIHACPLCRQVQSIDPRDYEIDGLLQRFLKRYGTVTSPPPLVARAVDVATKHLESTQLRLSLAPLMSPPPLESIPEVDEKLLLLPRVACIAHPATSRSMTALTNAIAAGCHVLSIDVQLAGDGSVVVSHDNRLILEAMDAGGLSDAGVLSLQHVLGTISGVALYLCVTSDAVILPLMALLEAVCADERSWWSGPRFYIASGNHYQLLAINGHRGAAPALHGLHTVAITHSIPLGYCKSFEALRVSHVYVDAGVVTRPFVHDAHSRGLHVFVGLVNHENVAWKVLEDIGGVDGIATHDPSMLVSTLLHHALQAPPPPPPVAAAASETYSAGDPVEIVGLYDTAKWYPGVILGARATDAGTTYAVLWWMSDNSQRRATKVLSHQLRRPVPQYEESYFGYGIDVAFGALKTALGWAKAPFRSPSD
;
A
#
# COMPACT_ATOMS: atom_id res chain seq x y z
N MET A 1 32.46 10.84 -11.40
CA MET A 1 33.06 9.48 -11.25
C MET A 1 32.01 8.39 -11.55
N LYS A 2 32.40 7.14 -11.87
CA LYS A 2 31.47 6.03 -12.17
C LYS A 2 30.67 5.61 -10.91
N PHE A 3 29.34 5.75 -10.93
CA PHE A 3 28.41 5.50 -9.82
C PHE A 3 28.72 4.27 -8.94
N GLY A 4 29.03 3.12 -9.53
CA GLY A 4 29.35 1.90 -8.75
C GLY A 4 30.62 1.95 -7.89
N LYS A 5 31.49 2.97 -8.05
CA LYS A 5 32.61 3.23 -7.11
C LYS A 5 32.16 4.14 -5.96
N ARG A 6 31.19 5.05 -6.19
CA ARG A 6 30.57 5.88 -5.16
C ARG A 6 29.68 5.05 -4.23
N MET A 7 28.89 4.13 -4.79
CA MET A 7 28.01 3.24 -4.01
C MET A 7 28.78 2.39 -3.00
N ARG A 8 29.89 1.76 -3.41
CA ARG A 8 30.78 1.00 -2.50
C ARG A 8 31.38 1.84 -1.39
N TYR A 9 31.65 3.11 -1.69
CA TYR A 9 32.26 4.02 -0.73
C TYR A 9 31.22 4.50 0.32
N LEU A 10 29.96 4.66 -0.09
CA LEU A 10 28.86 5.10 0.78
C LEU A 10 28.11 3.95 1.47
N ALA A 11 28.38 2.70 1.07
CA ALA A 11 27.79 1.52 1.67
C ALA A 11 28.27 1.34 3.12
N ALA A 12 27.34 0.97 4.00
CA ALA A 12 27.66 0.51 5.34
C ALA A 12 28.49 -0.80 5.25
N PRO A 13 29.73 -0.85 5.77
CA PRO A 13 30.60 -2.03 5.66
C PRO A 13 29.96 -3.31 6.22
N GLU A 14 29.26 -3.19 7.34
CA GLU A 14 28.53 -4.26 8.00
C GLU A 14 27.42 -4.87 7.14
N TRP A 15 26.94 -4.14 6.12
CA TRP A 15 25.87 -4.58 5.22
C TRP A 15 26.32 -4.64 3.76
N GLU A 16 27.63 -4.70 3.48
CA GLU A 16 28.16 -4.64 2.11
C GLU A 16 27.53 -5.69 1.18
N GLY A 17 27.23 -6.90 1.71
CA GLY A 17 26.59 -7.99 0.96
C GLY A 17 25.13 -7.73 0.55
N GLY A 18 24.45 -6.78 1.20
CA GLY A 18 23.03 -6.48 0.96
C GLY A 18 22.76 -5.48 -0.16
N TYR A 19 23.80 -4.81 -0.68
CA TYR A 19 23.64 -3.84 -1.75
C TYR A 19 23.54 -4.50 -3.13
N VAL A 20 22.82 -3.87 -4.06
CA VAL A 20 22.77 -4.28 -5.47
C VAL A 20 24.18 -4.36 -6.05
N ASP A 21 24.55 -5.51 -6.64
CA ASP A 21 25.77 -5.67 -7.42
C ASP A 21 25.63 -4.95 -8.77
N TYR A 22 25.71 -3.63 -8.72
CA TYR A 22 25.62 -2.76 -9.90
C TYR A 22 26.69 -3.11 -10.95
N LYS A 23 27.85 -3.61 -10.54
CA LYS A 23 28.94 -3.98 -11.46
C LYS A 23 28.64 -5.33 -12.12
N GLY A 24 28.09 -6.28 -11.38
CA GLY A 24 27.54 -7.54 -11.88
C GLY A 24 26.45 -7.30 -12.89
N LEU A 25 25.38 -6.58 -12.52
CA LEU A 25 24.29 -6.26 -13.45
C LEU A 25 24.78 -5.52 -14.70
N LYS A 26 25.75 -4.61 -14.56
CA LYS A 26 26.36 -3.94 -15.72
C LYS A 26 27.10 -4.91 -16.65
N ARG A 27 27.72 -5.97 -16.12
CA ARG A 27 28.32 -7.05 -16.94
C ARG A 27 27.22 -7.86 -17.61
N THR A 28 26.16 -8.21 -16.88
CA THR A 28 24.98 -8.92 -17.42
C THR A 28 24.36 -8.16 -18.59
N VAL A 29 24.07 -6.86 -18.42
CA VAL A 29 23.52 -6.02 -19.50
C VAL A 29 24.41 -6.03 -20.76
N LYS A 30 25.73 -6.15 -20.61
CA LYS A 30 26.66 -6.23 -21.74
C LYS A 30 26.74 -7.60 -22.39
N SER A 31 26.47 -8.67 -21.64
CA SER A 31 26.57 -10.06 -22.13
C SER A 31 25.25 -10.61 -22.68
N LEU A 32 24.12 -9.93 -22.43
CA LEU A 32 22.82 -10.32 -22.97
C LEU A 32 22.83 -10.20 -24.50
N ALA A 33 22.52 -11.30 -25.17
CA ALA A 33 22.43 -11.43 -26.61
C ALA A 33 21.03 -11.95 -27.01
N GLY A 34 20.69 -11.86 -28.29
CA GLY A 34 19.37 -12.24 -28.81
C GLY A 34 18.43 -11.04 -29.01
N SER A 35 17.16 -11.35 -29.21
CA SER A 35 16.08 -10.38 -29.40
C SER A 35 15.87 -9.47 -28.18
N ASP A 36 15.24 -8.32 -28.37
CA ASP A 36 14.90 -7.39 -27.28
C ASP A 36 14.08 -8.08 -26.18
N ALA A 37 13.19 -9.00 -26.55
CA ALA A 37 12.40 -9.79 -25.61
C ALA A 37 13.28 -10.72 -24.75
N GLU A 38 14.22 -11.43 -25.36
CA GLU A 38 15.15 -12.34 -24.65
C GLU A 38 16.09 -11.56 -23.73
N ARG A 39 16.60 -10.42 -24.20
CA ARG A 39 17.46 -9.53 -23.40
C ARG A 39 16.69 -8.93 -22.23
N THR A 40 15.43 -8.55 -22.44
CA THR A 40 14.54 -8.03 -21.39
C THR A 40 14.26 -9.08 -20.33
N ALA A 41 13.88 -10.30 -20.74
CA ALA A 41 13.64 -11.39 -19.80
C ALA A 41 14.90 -11.71 -18.98
N GLY A 42 16.06 -11.81 -19.65
CA GLY A 42 17.33 -12.06 -18.98
C GLY A 42 17.74 -10.95 -18.01
N PHE A 43 17.49 -9.68 -18.35
CA PHE A 43 17.75 -8.56 -17.46
C PHE A 43 16.81 -8.55 -16.25
N ARG A 44 15.49 -8.75 -16.45
CA ARG A 44 14.53 -8.81 -15.32
C ARG A 44 14.84 -9.93 -14.36
N ILE A 45 15.20 -11.12 -14.84
CA ILE A 45 15.62 -12.24 -13.97
C ILE A 45 16.83 -11.84 -13.11
N ALA A 46 17.83 -11.21 -13.71
CA ALA A 46 19.01 -10.76 -12.98
C ALA A 46 18.68 -9.65 -11.97
N LEU A 47 17.82 -8.70 -12.35
CA LEU A 47 17.38 -7.62 -11.47
C LEU A 47 16.54 -8.14 -10.30
N GLN A 48 15.58 -9.03 -10.54
CA GLN A 48 14.73 -9.62 -9.51
C GLN A 48 15.54 -10.42 -8.48
N ARG A 49 16.61 -11.12 -8.90
CA ARG A 49 17.54 -11.77 -7.96
C ARG A 49 18.24 -10.77 -7.05
N GLU A 50 18.67 -9.63 -7.59
CA GLU A 50 19.28 -8.57 -6.80
C GLU A 50 18.27 -7.91 -5.86
N LEU A 51 17.04 -7.67 -6.30
CA LEU A 51 15.97 -7.10 -5.48
C LEU A 51 15.57 -8.06 -4.33
N ALA A 52 15.46 -9.36 -4.60
CA ALA A 52 15.19 -10.36 -3.58
C ALA A 52 16.30 -10.40 -2.51
N LYS A 53 17.57 -10.30 -2.93
CA LYS A 53 18.72 -10.19 -2.02
C LYS A 53 18.66 -8.92 -1.17
N VAL A 54 18.33 -7.77 -1.77
CA VAL A 54 18.17 -6.49 -1.06
C VAL A 54 17.06 -6.59 -0.02
N ASN A 55 15.90 -7.16 -0.36
CA ASN A 55 14.80 -7.34 0.59
C ASN A 55 15.16 -8.28 1.74
N ALA A 56 15.79 -9.42 1.45
CA ALA A 56 16.22 -10.34 2.50
C ALA A 56 17.20 -9.65 3.46
N SER A 57 18.15 -8.89 2.92
CA SER A 57 19.10 -8.12 3.72
C SER A 57 18.40 -7.01 4.51
N PHE A 58 17.43 -6.31 3.91
CA PHE A 58 16.64 -5.27 4.54
C PHE A 58 15.90 -5.80 5.78
N PHE A 59 15.24 -6.95 5.68
CA PHE A 59 14.57 -7.56 6.83
C PHE A 59 15.54 -8.05 7.91
N CYS A 60 16.70 -8.61 7.53
CA CYS A 60 17.74 -8.93 8.51
C CYS A 60 18.28 -7.69 9.22
N ILE A 61 18.43 -6.57 8.50
CA ILE A 61 18.84 -5.29 9.10
C ILE A 61 17.76 -4.78 10.05
N LEU A 62 16.47 -4.82 9.67
CA LEU A 62 15.37 -4.42 10.54
C LEU A 62 15.30 -5.27 11.81
N ASP A 63 15.46 -6.58 11.71
CA ASP A 63 15.45 -7.49 12.87
C ASP A 63 16.64 -7.24 13.82
N ASP A 64 17.84 -6.97 13.28
CA ASP A 64 19.02 -6.62 14.08
C ASP A 64 18.92 -5.22 14.72
N LEU A 65 18.18 -4.29 14.11
CA LEU A 65 17.91 -2.97 14.69
C LEU A 65 16.80 -3.03 15.74
N GLY A 66 15.73 -3.81 15.52
CA GLY A 66 14.59 -3.96 16.42
C GLY A 66 14.86 -4.87 17.63
N SER A 67 15.61 -5.98 17.46
CA SER A 67 15.97 -6.87 18.57
C SER A 67 16.82 -6.19 19.64
N ARG A 68 17.59 -5.16 19.26
CA ARG A 68 18.41 -4.36 20.19
C ARG A 68 17.63 -3.28 20.94
N GLU A 69 16.39 -2.97 20.55
CA GLU A 69 15.49 -2.13 21.36
C GLU A 69 15.14 -2.80 22.70
N THR A 70 15.33 -4.13 22.81
CA THR A 70 15.10 -4.89 24.06
C THR A 70 16.24 -4.82 25.09
N VAL A 71 17.32 -4.08 24.83
CA VAL A 71 18.41 -3.87 25.80
C VAL A 71 18.43 -2.42 26.31
N ALA A 72 17.38 -2.06 27.05
CA ALA A 72 17.32 -0.81 27.83
C ALA A 72 17.09 -1.09 29.33
N GLN A 73 17.67 -2.17 29.87
CA GLN A 73 17.88 -2.31 31.31
C GLN A 73 19.25 -1.73 31.64
N GLY A 74 19.31 -0.42 31.87
CA GLY A 74 20.53 0.30 32.20
C GLY A 74 20.22 1.68 32.75
N ASP A 75 21.23 2.36 33.30
CA ASP A 75 21.08 3.76 33.69
C ASP A 75 20.86 4.67 32.47
N ILE A 76 20.50 5.93 32.72
CA ILE A 76 20.19 6.91 31.67
C ILE A 76 21.38 7.16 30.72
N GLU A 77 22.61 6.97 31.20
CA GLU A 77 23.82 7.07 30.38
C GLU A 77 23.88 5.93 29.36
N ALA A 78 23.71 4.68 29.80
CA ALA A 78 23.68 3.53 28.91
C ALA A 78 22.57 3.63 27.87
N GLN A 79 21.37 4.08 28.28
CA GLN A 79 20.23 4.28 27.39
C GLN A 79 20.51 5.36 26.34
N LEU A 80 21.10 6.49 26.72
CA LEU A 80 21.44 7.56 25.78
C LEU A 80 22.51 7.14 24.77
N MET A 81 23.54 6.42 25.21
CA MET A 81 24.58 5.91 24.31
C MET A 81 24.01 4.89 23.32
N ALA A 82 23.11 4.01 23.77
CA ALA A 82 22.41 3.06 22.90
C ALA A 82 21.51 3.77 21.88
N ALA A 83 20.78 4.83 22.28
CA ALA A 83 19.95 5.61 21.37
C ALA A 83 20.75 6.36 20.30
N LEU A 84 21.96 6.85 20.64
CA LEU A 84 22.87 7.47 19.67
C LEU A 84 23.49 6.46 18.70
N ASP A 85 23.85 5.27 19.16
CA ASP A 85 24.29 4.18 18.28
C ASP A 85 23.16 3.76 17.34
N LEU A 86 21.94 3.57 17.85
CA LEU A 86 20.77 3.29 17.03
C LEU A 86 20.53 4.39 16.01
N SER A 87 20.62 5.67 16.41
CA SER A 87 20.51 6.83 15.50
C SER A 87 21.51 6.76 14.35
N HIS A 88 22.77 6.44 14.62
CA HIS A 88 23.81 6.27 13.60
C HIS A 88 23.45 5.16 12.58
N ARG A 89 22.92 4.04 13.09
CA ARG A 89 22.59 2.87 12.28
C ARG A 89 21.31 3.05 11.47
N VAL A 90 20.31 3.75 12.02
CA VAL A 90 19.11 4.15 11.27
C VAL A 90 19.47 5.10 10.12
N ASP A 91 20.39 6.03 10.32
CA ASP A 91 20.94 6.87 9.24
C ASP A 91 21.69 6.03 8.19
N ALA A 92 22.35 4.93 8.59
CA ALA A 92 22.93 3.96 7.66
C ALA A 92 21.84 3.20 6.87
N LEU A 93 20.72 2.82 7.50
CA LEU A 93 19.60 2.13 6.85
C LEU A 93 18.91 3.03 5.81
N ARG A 94 18.69 4.30 6.13
CA ARG A 94 18.17 5.29 5.15
C ARG A 94 19.08 5.38 3.93
N ARG A 95 20.41 5.42 4.13
CA ARG A 95 21.39 5.38 3.02
C ARG A 95 21.33 4.07 2.25
N PHE A 96 21.15 2.92 2.92
CA PHE A 96 20.98 1.62 2.27
C PHE A 96 19.80 1.63 1.29
N VAL A 97 18.63 2.11 1.71
CA VAL A 97 17.44 2.22 0.86
C VAL A 97 17.68 3.11 -0.36
N VAL A 98 18.20 4.33 -0.14
CA VAL A 98 18.45 5.31 -1.20
C VAL A 98 19.48 4.80 -2.20
N LEU A 99 20.58 4.20 -1.74
CA LEU A 99 21.63 3.70 -2.63
C LEU A 99 21.13 2.54 -3.50
N ASN A 100 20.34 1.62 -2.94
CA ASN A 100 19.74 0.52 -3.69
C ASN A 100 18.71 1.02 -4.71
N TYR A 101 17.83 1.97 -4.32
CA TYR A 101 16.92 2.65 -5.26
C TYR A 101 17.69 3.27 -6.44
N LEU A 102 18.71 4.08 -6.16
CA LEU A 102 19.49 4.76 -7.19
C LEU A 102 20.23 3.77 -8.09
N ALA A 103 20.66 2.62 -7.56
CA ALA A 103 21.31 1.58 -8.34
C ALA A 103 20.36 0.96 -9.36
N VAL A 104 19.12 0.67 -8.94
CA VAL A 104 18.07 0.13 -9.81
C VAL A 104 17.71 1.15 -10.90
N VAL A 105 17.43 2.41 -10.54
CA VAL A 105 17.17 3.48 -11.52
C VAL A 105 18.30 3.59 -12.55
N LYS A 106 19.56 3.59 -12.09
CA LYS A 106 20.72 3.76 -12.98
C LYS A 106 21.03 2.53 -13.83
N ILE A 107 20.67 1.33 -13.39
CA ILE A 107 20.87 0.12 -14.19
C ILE A 107 19.74 -0.07 -15.19
N SER A 108 18.50 0.26 -14.84
CA SER A 108 17.37 0.30 -15.78
C SER A 108 17.61 1.31 -16.91
N LYS A 109 18.03 2.54 -16.58
CA LYS A 109 18.49 3.54 -17.59
C LYS A 109 19.63 3.03 -18.48
N LYS A 110 20.45 2.12 -17.98
CA LYS A 110 21.55 1.54 -18.76
C LYS A 110 21.03 0.43 -19.68
N PHE A 111 20.09 -0.37 -19.21
CA PHE A 111 19.46 -1.43 -19.98
C PHE A 111 18.62 -0.86 -21.12
N ASP A 112 17.88 0.22 -20.91
CA ASP A 112 17.12 0.90 -21.97
C ASP A 112 18.02 1.30 -23.15
N LYS A 113 19.25 1.73 -22.89
CA LYS A 113 20.23 2.05 -23.96
C LYS A 113 20.69 0.84 -24.78
N SER A 114 20.33 -0.38 -24.37
CA SER A 114 20.70 -1.62 -25.06
C SER A 114 19.58 -2.21 -25.90
N ILE A 115 18.34 -1.71 -25.79
CA ILE A 115 17.16 -2.15 -26.53
C ILE A 115 16.58 -0.98 -27.35
N ALA A 116 15.68 -1.26 -28.29
CA ALA A 116 15.05 -0.22 -29.11
C ALA A 116 13.90 0.51 -28.38
N GLY A 117 13.34 -0.08 -27.31
CA GLY A 117 12.28 0.49 -26.47
C GLY A 117 12.78 1.11 -25.16
N SER A 118 11.84 1.67 -24.38
CA SER A 118 12.10 2.17 -23.03
C SER A 118 11.28 1.34 -22.04
N MET A 119 11.96 0.71 -21.09
CA MET A 119 11.31 -0.12 -20.07
C MET A 119 11.54 0.41 -18.66
N GLN A 120 12.32 1.50 -18.51
CA GLN A 120 12.61 2.06 -17.20
C GLN A 120 11.34 2.38 -16.42
N ALA A 121 10.30 2.96 -17.03
CA ALA A 121 9.06 3.29 -16.33
C ALA A 121 8.39 2.02 -15.75
N GLU A 122 8.32 0.95 -16.55
CA GLU A 122 7.75 -0.33 -16.15
C GLU A 122 8.59 -1.02 -15.07
N ILE A 123 9.92 -1.04 -15.20
CA ILE A 123 10.83 -1.62 -14.20
C ILE A 123 10.73 -0.83 -12.88
N LEU A 124 10.59 0.49 -12.93
CA LEU A 124 10.41 1.29 -11.73
C LEU A 124 9.05 0.99 -11.07
N ALA A 125 7.96 1.03 -11.84
CA ALA A 125 6.61 0.82 -11.32
C ALA A 125 6.37 -0.61 -10.81
N SER A 126 6.80 -1.62 -11.56
CA SER A 126 6.48 -3.03 -11.28
C SER A 126 7.56 -3.77 -10.50
N ASP A 127 8.84 -3.40 -10.67
CA ASP A 127 9.94 -4.13 -10.03
C ASP A 127 10.60 -3.33 -8.88
N LEU A 128 10.57 -2.00 -8.82
CA LEU A 128 11.26 -1.22 -7.76
C LEU A 128 10.32 -0.66 -6.68
N LEU A 129 9.28 0.07 -7.09
CA LEU A 129 8.44 0.84 -6.16
C LEU A 129 7.55 -0.05 -5.27
N LEU A 130 7.44 -1.34 -5.60
CA LEU A 130 6.71 -2.35 -4.81
C LEU A 130 7.60 -3.10 -3.82
N GLN A 131 8.90 -2.84 -3.81
CA GLN A 131 9.82 -3.62 -3.00
C GLN A 131 9.72 -3.23 -1.52
N PRO A 132 9.67 -4.20 -0.59
CA PRO A 132 9.59 -3.93 0.84
C PRO A 132 10.63 -2.94 1.38
N PHE A 133 11.87 -2.98 0.87
CA PHE A 133 12.93 -2.04 1.28
C PHE A 133 12.63 -0.58 0.92
N TYR A 134 11.65 -0.32 0.04
CA TYR A 134 11.29 1.00 -0.45
C TYR A 134 9.85 1.41 -0.08
N ALA A 135 8.90 0.49 -0.17
CA ALA A 135 7.46 0.79 -0.10
C ALA A 135 6.87 0.77 1.32
N GLY A 136 7.58 0.20 2.30
CA GLY A 136 7.08 0.06 3.67
C GLY A 136 7.42 1.25 4.58
N SER A 137 6.60 1.48 5.60
CA SER A 137 6.82 2.52 6.63
C SER A 137 7.93 2.19 7.62
N TYR A 138 8.51 0.98 7.55
CA TYR A 138 9.48 0.47 8.53
C TYR A 138 10.62 1.44 8.86
N VAL A 139 11.14 2.15 7.85
CA VAL A 139 12.26 3.09 8.03
C VAL A 139 11.78 4.39 8.69
N ASP A 140 10.59 4.85 8.35
CA ASP A 140 9.98 6.06 8.91
C ASP A 140 9.56 5.84 10.37
N ASP A 141 8.98 4.67 10.67
CA ASP A 141 8.59 4.27 12.02
C ASP A 141 9.82 4.15 12.92
N LEU A 142 10.87 3.45 12.46
CA LEU A 142 12.12 3.29 13.20
C LEU A 142 12.85 4.63 13.39
N TYR A 143 12.86 5.50 12.38
CA TYR A 143 13.42 6.85 12.49
C TYR A 143 12.67 7.70 13.53
N SER A 144 11.33 7.69 13.47
CA SER A 144 10.48 8.47 14.36
C SER A 144 10.59 7.99 15.80
N HIS A 145 10.59 6.67 16.02
CA HIS A 145 10.78 6.07 17.33
C HIS A 145 12.16 6.42 17.90
N THR A 146 13.24 6.25 17.13
CA THR A 146 14.61 6.56 17.57
C THR A 146 14.77 8.04 17.91
N ALA A 147 14.19 8.93 17.12
CA ALA A 147 14.19 10.37 17.40
C ALA A 147 13.45 10.70 18.70
N ALA A 148 12.25 10.15 18.89
CA ALA A 148 11.43 10.38 20.08
C ALA A 148 12.12 9.86 21.34
N THR A 149 12.73 8.67 21.28
CA THR A 149 13.49 8.09 22.41
C THR A 149 14.70 8.96 22.77
N THR A 150 15.45 9.44 21.78
CA THR A 150 16.60 10.33 22.01
C THR A 150 16.18 11.66 22.65
N ASP A 151 15.09 12.26 22.15
CA ASP A 151 14.55 13.51 22.69
C ASP A 151 13.99 13.31 24.12
N ALA A 152 13.31 12.19 24.40
CA ALA A 152 12.78 11.87 25.73
C ALA A 152 13.90 11.69 26.78
N LEU A 153 15.00 11.01 26.41
CA LEU A 153 16.16 10.83 27.28
C LEU A 153 16.86 12.17 27.57
N LEU A 154 16.94 13.06 26.57
CA LEU A 154 17.55 14.36 26.77
C LEU A 154 16.69 15.35 27.55
N LEU A 155 15.36 15.27 27.47
CA LEU A 155 14.47 16.05 28.32
C LEU A 155 14.64 15.71 29.81
N HIS A 156 14.95 14.46 30.16
CA HIS A 156 15.28 14.08 31.54
C HIS A 156 16.59 14.70 32.03
N LEU A 157 17.57 14.91 31.13
CA LEU A 157 18.89 15.45 31.46
C LEU A 157 18.96 16.97 31.37
N LEU A 158 18.07 17.59 30.59
CA LEU A 158 18.02 19.02 30.32
C LEU A 158 16.56 19.53 30.33
N PRO A 159 15.93 19.69 31.50
CA PRO A 159 14.55 20.15 31.61
C PRO A 159 14.33 21.57 31.05
N GLU A 160 15.39 22.39 31.08
CA GLU A 160 15.42 23.80 30.63
C GLU A 160 15.85 23.95 29.16
N ALA A 161 16.21 22.85 28.46
CA ALA A 161 16.52 22.94 27.04
C ALA A 161 15.27 23.38 26.27
N PRO A 162 15.40 24.16 25.17
CA PRO A 162 14.27 24.56 24.37
C PRO A 162 13.48 23.32 23.94
N VAL A 163 12.31 23.16 24.54
CA VAL A 163 11.27 22.26 24.08
C VAL A 163 10.80 22.86 22.77
N ALA A 164 11.45 22.52 21.66
CA ALA A 164 10.75 22.53 20.39
C ALA A 164 9.60 21.57 20.60
N HIS A 165 8.40 22.15 20.65
CA HIS A 165 7.15 21.46 20.82
C HIS A 165 7.20 20.11 20.10
N ALA A 166 6.65 19.10 20.75
CA ALA A 166 6.39 17.79 20.16
C ALA A 166 5.51 17.86 18.88
N ASP A 167 5.12 19.07 18.46
CA ASP A 167 4.39 19.40 17.24
C ASP A 167 5.30 20.10 16.22
N ALA A 168 6.37 19.43 15.76
CA ALA A 168 7.14 19.96 14.64
C ALA A 168 6.34 19.77 13.35
N SER A 169 5.38 20.66 13.12
CA SER A 169 4.62 20.73 11.88
C SER A 169 5.45 21.44 10.81
N CYS A 170 5.52 20.82 9.64
CA CYS A 170 6.10 21.41 8.45
C CYS A 170 5.33 22.70 8.13
N PRO A 171 5.99 23.86 8.03
CA PRO A 171 5.29 25.12 7.78
C PRO A 171 4.67 25.25 6.39
N ILE A 172 4.97 24.33 5.48
CA ILE A 172 4.42 24.30 4.12
C ILE A 172 3.13 23.48 4.08
N CYS A 173 3.18 22.24 4.58
CA CYS A 173 2.01 21.35 4.56
C CYS A 173 1.21 21.37 5.87
N LEU A 174 1.74 21.99 6.91
CA LEU A 174 1.18 22.10 8.27
C LEU A 174 1.00 20.76 9.01
N TYR A 175 1.56 19.66 8.48
CA TYR A 175 1.59 18.32 9.09
C TYR A 175 2.91 18.02 9.81
N HIS A 176 2.96 16.97 10.64
CA HIS A 176 4.22 16.47 11.22
C HIS A 176 5.30 16.27 10.14
N LEU A 177 6.52 16.70 10.47
CA LEU A 177 7.66 16.61 9.55
C LEU A 177 7.95 15.16 9.11
N THR A 178 7.64 14.82 7.86
CA THR A 178 8.03 13.56 7.22
C THR A 178 9.34 13.74 6.46
N SER A 179 10.37 12.97 6.80
CA SER A 179 11.74 13.16 6.28
C SER A 179 12.18 14.64 6.37
N PRO A 180 12.32 15.21 7.59
CA PRO A 180 12.64 16.62 7.78
C PRO A 180 13.96 17.02 7.12
N VAL A 181 13.96 18.19 6.49
CA VAL A 181 15.15 18.89 6.01
C VAL A 181 15.21 20.22 6.77
N THR A 182 16.28 20.44 7.54
CA THR A 182 16.49 21.69 8.26
C THR A 182 17.44 22.58 7.48
N LEU A 183 16.92 23.70 7.00
CA LEU A 183 17.66 24.71 6.28
C LEU A 183 18.72 25.39 7.18
N SER A 184 19.69 26.09 6.59
CA SER A 184 20.76 26.80 7.33
C SER A 184 20.24 27.87 8.30
N CYS A 185 19.02 28.34 8.08
CA CYS A 185 18.28 29.25 8.96
C CYS A 185 17.56 28.54 10.13
N SER A 186 17.85 27.27 10.38
CA SER A 186 17.24 26.41 11.43
C SER A 186 15.76 26.05 11.27
N HIS A 187 15.12 26.40 10.14
CA HIS A 187 13.74 26.01 9.85
C HIS A 187 13.68 24.65 9.18
N SER A 188 12.81 23.77 9.69
CA SER A 188 12.61 22.41 9.18
C SER A 188 11.32 22.29 8.37
N PHE A 189 11.37 21.52 7.29
CA PHE A 189 10.24 21.24 6.39
C PHE A 189 10.28 19.77 5.95
N CYS A 190 9.16 19.21 5.50
CA CYS A 190 9.20 17.89 4.85
C CYS A 190 10.07 17.96 3.59
N TRP A 191 10.85 16.92 3.32
CA TRP A 191 11.64 16.83 2.10
C TRP A 191 10.78 17.06 0.85
N SER A 192 9.61 16.43 0.77
CA SER A 192 8.66 16.59 -0.34
C SER A 192 8.16 18.04 -0.48
N CYS A 193 7.96 18.74 0.63
CA CYS A 193 7.51 20.12 0.64
C CYS A 193 8.59 21.09 0.14
N LEU A 194 9.84 20.90 0.58
CA LEU A 194 10.96 21.68 0.05
C LEU A 194 11.28 21.33 -1.39
N ALA A 195 11.14 20.07 -1.79
CA ALA A 195 11.32 19.65 -3.19
C ALA A 195 10.31 20.33 -4.10
N LYS A 196 9.04 20.37 -3.70
CA LYS A 196 7.98 21.07 -4.42
C LYS A 196 8.21 22.58 -4.44
N ALA A 197 8.65 23.18 -3.33
CA ALA A 197 9.03 24.60 -3.29
C ALA A 197 10.19 24.91 -4.26
N ALA A 198 11.17 24.00 -4.39
CA ALA A 198 12.26 24.11 -5.35
C ALA A 198 11.78 24.04 -6.81
N GLU A 199 10.84 23.14 -7.10
CA GLU A 199 10.22 22.99 -8.43
C GLU A 199 9.52 24.27 -8.87
N HIS A 200 9.00 25.06 -7.92
CA HIS A 200 8.43 26.39 -8.16
C HIS A 200 9.46 27.54 -8.18
N HIS A 201 10.75 27.24 -8.36
CA HIS A 201 11.85 28.22 -8.42
C HIS A 201 11.99 29.11 -7.18
N ILE A 202 11.58 28.62 -6.00
CA ILE A 202 11.82 29.33 -4.75
C ILE A 202 13.29 29.10 -4.36
N HIS A 203 14.04 30.17 -4.10
CA HIS A 203 15.48 30.13 -3.73
C HIS A 203 15.76 30.74 -2.35
N ALA A 204 14.78 30.66 -1.47
CA ALA A 204 14.84 31.19 -0.12
C ALA A 204 14.03 30.31 0.84
N CYS A 205 14.32 30.38 2.14
CA CYS A 205 13.53 29.71 3.15
C CYS A 205 12.04 30.12 3.05
N PRO A 206 11.10 29.17 2.90
CA PRO A 206 9.68 29.51 2.82
C PRO A 206 9.10 30.20 4.05
N LEU A 207 9.76 30.06 5.21
CA LEU A 207 9.38 30.75 6.45
C LEU A 207 10.02 32.14 6.59
N CYS A 208 11.35 32.18 6.74
CA CYS A 208 12.06 33.42 7.08
C CYS A 208 12.57 34.21 5.86
N ARG A 209 12.37 33.68 4.65
CA ARG A 209 12.81 34.27 3.38
C ARG A 209 14.32 34.48 3.27
N GLN A 210 15.12 33.88 4.15
CA GLN A 210 16.57 33.88 4.03
C GLN A 210 17.00 33.15 2.75
N VAL A 211 17.70 33.86 1.87
CA VAL A 211 18.20 33.36 0.59
C VAL A 211 19.21 32.24 0.85
N GLN A 212 18.91 31.06 0.31
CA GLN A 212 19.75 29.87 0.39
C GLN A 212 19.24 28.86 -0.64
N SER A 213 20.08 27.93 -1.11
CA SER A 213 19.58 26.89 -2.01
C SER A 213 18.59 26.00 -1.26
N ILE A 214 17.37 25.99 -1.76
CA ILE A 214 16.35 25.03 -1.40
C ILE A 214 16.03 24.17 -2.62
N ASP A 215 17.05 23.69 -3.35
CA ASP A 215 16.95 22.58 -4.31
C ASP A 215 17.32 21.19 -3.70
N PRO A 216 16.52 20.11 -3.87
CA PRO A 216 16.87 18.75 -3.39
C PRO A 216 18.23 18.23 -3.83
N ARG A 217 18.80 18.83 -4.88
CA ARG A 217 20.14 18.55 -5.41
C ARG A 217 21.25 19.17 -4.56
N ASP A 218 20.92 20.17 -3.75
CA ASP A 218 21.85 21.08 -3.06
C ASP A 218 21.78 21.01 -1.52
N TYR A 219 20.69 20.52 -0.92
CA TYR A 219 20.60 20.31 0.54
C TYR A 219 20.65 18.84 0.94
N GLU A 220 21.39 18.56 2.02
CA GLU A 220 21.48 17.24 2.64
C GLU A 220 20.28 17.00 3.55
N ILE A 221 19.66 15.82 3.45
CA ILE A 221 18.63 15.38 4.40
C ILE A 221 19.32 15.15 5.75
N ASP A 222 18.89 15.86 6.80
CA ASP A 222 19.51 15.72 8.11
C ASP A 222 19.30 14.31 8.66
N GLY A 223 20.40 13.66 9.02
CA GLY A 223 20.39 12.43 9.82
C GLY A 223 20.00 12.70 11.28
N LEU A 224 19.61 11.66 12.01
CA LEU A 224 19.29 11.74 13.45
C LEU A 224 20.43 12.37 14.25
N LEU A 225 21.68 12.02 13.93
CA LEU A 225 22.86 12.58 14.61
C LEU A 225 23.08 14.07 14.31
N GLN A 226 22.82 14.49 13.08
CA GLN A 226 22.96 15.89 12.68
C GLN A 226 21.86 16.75 13.32
N ARG A 227 20.64 16.22 13.42
CA ARG A 227 19.55 16.81 14.20
C ARG A 227 19.93 16.93 15.68
N PHE A 228 20.50 15.88 16.27
CA PHE A 228 20.97 15.88 17.65
C PHE A 228 22.01 16.99 17.89
N LEU A 229 23.05 17.07 17.06
CA LEU A 229 24.10 18.07 17.22
C LEU A 229 23.60 19.51 17.02
N LYS A 230 22.73 19.74 16.03
CA LYS A 230 22.10 21.06 15.82
C LYS A 230 21.32 21.52 17.05
N ARG A 231 20.65 20.59 17.75
CA ARG A 231 19.75 20.89 18.87
C ARG A 231 20.48 21.00 20.21
N TYR A 232 21.42 20.09 20.47
CA TYR A 232 22.03 19.93 21.78
C TYR A 232 23.51 20.32 21.84
N GLY A 233 24.16 20.47 20.67
CA GLY A 233 25.57 20.88 20.59
C GLY A 233 25.82 22.36 20.91
N THR A 234 24.77 23.17 20.98
CA THR A 234 24.83 24.62 21.25
C THR A 234 24.45 25.01 22.68
N VAL A 235 24.11 24.02 23.53
CA VAL A 235 23.74 24.25 24.93
C VAL A 235 24.92 24.85 25.69
N THR A 236 24.74 26.02 26.29
CA THR A 236 25.73 26.66 27.17
C THR A 236 25.78 25.91 28.50
N SER A 237 26.97 25.44 28.90
CA SER A 237 27.23 24.61 30.10
C SER A 237 26.41 23.30 30.18
N PRO A 238 26.61 22.36 29.24
CA PRO A 238 25.92 21.08 29.27
C PRO A 238 26.40 20.20 30.46
N PRO A 239 25.52 19.37 31.06
CA PRO A 239 25.93 18.34 32.00
C PRO A 239 27.02 17.43 31.41
N PRO A 240 27.92 16.84 32.21
CA PRO A 240 29.02 16.00 31.72
C PRO A 240 28.57 14.87 30.78
N LEU A 241 27.42 14.26 31.06
CA LEU A 241 26.83 13.22 30.23
C LEU A 241 26.40 13.74 28.85
N VAL A 242 25.80 14.93 28.78
CA VAL A 242 25.39 15.58 27.53
C VAL A 242 26.61 15.99 26.72
N ALA A 243 27.66 16.52 27.36
CA ALA A 243 28.91 16.86 26.68
C ALA A 243 29.55 15.61 26.03
N ARG A 244 29.54 14.47 26.72
CA ARG A 244 29.98 13.18 26.18
C ARG A 244 29.09 12.69 25.04
N ALA A 245 27.78 12.84 25.14
CA ALA A 245 26.84 12.47 24.09
C ALA A 245 27.05 13.30 22.80
N VAL A 246 27.34 14.59 22.93
CA VAL A 246 27.73 15.47 21.81
C VAL A 246 29.04 15.01 21.17
N ASP A 247 30.07 14.65 21.96
CA ASP A 247 31.33 14.13 21.43
C ASP A 247 31.13 12.80 20.66
N VAL A 248 30.32 11.89 21.20
CA VAL A 248 29.97 10.60 20.54
C VAL A 248 29.23 10.84 19.23
N ALA A 249 28.18 11.68 19.23
CA ALA A 249 27.44 12.02 18.02
C ALA A 249 28.32 12.70 16.96
N THR A 250 29.24 13.57 17.39
CA THR A 250 30.23 14.24 16.53
C THR A 250 31.15 13.22 15.87
N LYS A 251 31.72 12.27 16.64
CA LYS A 251 32.58 11.21 16.10
C LYS A 251 31.87 10.31 15.09
N HIS A 252 30.60 9.94 15.35
CA HIS A 252 29.80 9.18 14.39
C HIS A 252 29.52 9.97 13.10
N LEU A 253 29.28 11.27 13.21
CA LEU A 253 29.07 12.15 12.06
C LEU A 253 30.37 12.39 11.27
N GLU A 254 31.50 12.63 11.94
CA GLU A 254 32.82 12.79 11.31
C GLU A 254 33.27 11.52 10.58
N SER A 255 33.06 10.34 11.18
CA SER A 255 33.26 9.05 10.50
C SER A 255 32.42 8.94 9.22
N THR A 256 31.20 9.49 9.25
CA THR A 256 30.28 9.55 8.09
C THR A 256 30.69 10.61 7.06
N GLN A 257 31.13 11.79 7.48
CA GLN A 257 31.54 12.91 6.63
C GLN A 257 32.92 12.68 5.99
N LEU A 258 33.85 12.04 6.68
CA LEU A 258 35.08 11.53 6.09
C LEU A 258 34.76 10.57 4.95
N ARG A 259 33.70 9.77 5.11
CA ARG A 259 33.21 8.91 4.02
C ARG A 259 32.56 9.73 2.88
N LEU A 260 31.70 10.69 3.19
CA LEU A 260 31.03 11.51 2.17
C LEU A 260 32.01 12.41 1.38
N SER A 261 33.02 12.98 2.02
CA SER A 261 34.04 13.84 1.39
C SER A 261 34.96 13.09 0.41
N LEU A 262 35.11 11.78 0.60
CA LEU A 262 35.81 10.89 -0.34
C LEU A 262 34.92 10.48 -1.54
N ALA A 263 33.64 10.90 -1.58
CA ALA A 263 32.67 10.63 -2.64
C ALA A 263 32.38 11.87 -3.54
N PRO A 264 32.62 11.83 -4.86
CA PRO A 264 32.50 13.02 -5.75
C PRO A 264 31.09 13.33 -6.31
N LEU A 265 30.82 14.63 -6.60
CA LEU A 265 29.55 15.28 -7.02
C LEU A 265 29.02 14.96 -8.46
N MET A 266 27.73 15.24 -8.75
CA MET A 266 27.03 15.02 -10.05
C MET A 266 26.17 16.24 -10.48
N SER A 267 25.93 16.43 -11.78
CA SER A 267 25.13 17.53 -12.40
C SER A 267 23.76 17.08 -12.98
N PRO A 268 22.76 18.00 -13.16
CA PRO A 268 21.36 17.64 -13.45
C PRO A 268 20.90 17.80 -14.92
N PRO A 269 19.76 17.19 -15.34
CA PRO A 269 19.13 17.34 -16.66
C PRO A 269 17.94 18.33 -16.69
N PRO A 270 17.42 18.74 -17.87
CA PRO A 270 16.35 19.75 -18.03
C PRO A 270 14.93 19.16 -18.17
N LEU A 271 13.89 19.99 -17.90
CA LEU A 271 12.45 19.66 -17.91
C LEU A 271 11.65 20.61 -18.84
N GLU A 272 10.58 20.07 -19.47
CA GLU A 272 9.55 20.79 -20.23
C GLU A 272 8.21 20.85 -19.45
N SER A 273 7.36 21.84 -19.76
CA SER A 273 6.19 22.32 -18.99
C SER A 273 4.83 21.73 -19.40
N ILE A 274 3.86 21.71 -18.46
CA ILE A 274 2.45 21.30 -18.65
C ILE A 274 1.50 22.42 -18.12
N PRO A 275 0.29 22.66 -18.70
CA PRO A 275 -0.56 23.82 -18.39
C PRO A 275 -1.70 23.58 -17.38
N GLU A 276 -2.26 24.68 -16.86
CA GLU A 276 -3.27 24.83 -15.78
C GLU A 276 -4.73 24.51 -16.16
N VAL A 277 -5.59 24.19 -15.16
CA VAL A 277 -7.04 23.92 -15.31
C VAL A 277 -7.86 24.61 -14.19
N ASP A 278 -9.06 25.07 -14.59
CA ASP A 278 -10.01 25.98 -13.90
C ASP A 278 -11.07 25.28 -13.02
N GLU A 279 -11.58 25.99 -12.01
CA GLU A 279 -12.46 25.52 -10.92
C GLU A 279 -13.95 25.74 -11.22
N LYS A 280 -14.75 24.67 -11.31
CA LYS A 280 -16.13 24.51 -10.79
C LYS A 280 -16.86 23.31 -11.39
N LEU A 281 -17.05 22.26 -10.60
CA LEU A 281 -18.15 21.27 -10.68
C LEU A 281 -18.10 20.37 -9.42
N LEU A 282 -19.15 20.38 -8.60
CA LEU A 282 -19.27 19.46 -7.46
C LEU A 282 -19.75 18.09 -7.95
N LEU A 283 -18.80 17.18 -8.18
CA LEU A 283 -19.03 15.75 -8.42
C LEU A 283 -18.80 14.98 -7.13
N LEU A 284 -19.76 14.14 -6.71
CA LEU A 284 -19.55 13.20 -5.61
C LEU A 284 -18.58 12.09 -6.08
N PRO A 285 -17.50 11.78 -5.33
CA PRO A 285 -16.55 10.75 -5.73
C PRO A 285 -17.18 9.35 -5.69
N ARG A 286 -16.80 8.50 -6.66
CA ARG A 286 -17.29 7.11 -6.80
C ARG A 286 -16.76 6.14 -5.73
N VAL A 287 -15.80 6.59 -4.91
CA VAL A 287 -15.09 5.82 -3.89
C VAL A 287 -15.24 6.53 -2.55
N ALA A 288 -15.63 5.80 -1.51
CA ALA A 288 -15.85 6.37 -0.19
C ALA A 288 -14.54 6.72 0.54
N CYS A 289 -14.48 7.91 1.14
CA CYS A 289 -13.44 8.25 2.11
C CYS A 289 -13.83 7.74 3.50
N ILE A 290 -12.97 6.91 4.11
CA ILE A 290 -13.17 6.29 5.42
C ILE A 290 -12.12 6.83 6.40
N ALA A 291 -12.53 7.51 7.48
CA ALA A 291 -11.62 7.93 8.53
C ALA A 291 -11.20 6.71 9.38
N HIS A 292 -9.91 6.48 9.59
CA HIS A 292 -9.39 5.36 10.39
C HIS A 292 -9.67 5.53 11.90
N PRO A 293 -9.80 4.46 12.71
CA PRO A 293 -10.11 4.55 14.14
C PRO A 293 -9.21 5.47 14.97
N ALA A 294 -7.92 5.53 14.62
CA ALA A 294 -6.96 6.47 15.24
C ALA A 294 -7.41 7.95 15.17
N THR A 295 -8.21 8.31 14.17
CA THR A 295 -8.76 9.67 13.95
C THR A 295 -10.16 9.86 14.52
N SER A 296 -10.73 8.85 15.20
CA SER A 296 -12.12 8.81 15.66
C SER A 296 -12.23 8.62 17.18
N ARG A 297 -11.18 9.00 17.93
CA ARG A 297 -11.08 8.73 19.38
C ARG A 297 -11.77 9.77 20.26
N SER A 298 -12.19 10.91 19.71
CA SER A 298 -12.88 11.98 20.44
C SER A 298 -14.00 12.58 19.60
N MET A 299 -14.96 13.27 20.24
CA MET A 299 -16.06 13.95 19.54
C MET A 299 -15.54 15.05 18.60
N THR A 300 -14.46 15.74 19.00
CA THR A 300 -13.78 16.73 18.14
C THR A 300 -13.16 16.08 16.93
N ALA A 301 -12.52 14.91 17.08
CA ALA A 301 -11.91 14.21 15.96
C ALA A 301 -12.96 13.68 14.96
N LEU A 302 -14.07 13.12 15.48
CA LEU A 302 -15.22 12.69 14.68
C LEU A 302 -15.85 13.85 13.88
N THR A 303 -16.10 14.98 14.54
CA THR A 303 -16.68 16.16 13.89
C THR A 303 -15.74 16.79 12.87
N ASN A 304 -14.44 16.83 13.13
CA ASN A 304 -13.43 17.29 12.17
C ASN A 304 -13.38 16.40 10.92
N ALA A 305 -13.47 15.07 11.08
CA ALA A 305 -13.50 14.15 9.95
C ALA A 305 -14.76 14.35 9.08
N ILE A 306 -15.93 14.56 9.70
CA ILE A 306 -17.17 14.90 8.98
C ILE A 306 -17.00 16.23 8.23
N ALA A 307 -16.46 17.25 8.89
CA ALA A 307 -16.22 18.57 8.29
C ALA A 307 -15.23 18.51 7.11
N ALA A 308 -14.27 17.58 7.14
CA ALA A 308 -13.35 17.31 6.03
C ALA A 308 -14.03 16.61 4.82
N GLY A 309 -15.28 16.16 4.95
CA GLY A 309 -16.02 15.49 3.88
C GLY A 309 -15.89 13.97 3.88
N CYS A 310 -15.54 13.34 5.02
CA CYS A 310 -15.58 11.88 5.12
C CYS A 310 -16.99 11.32 4.93
N HIS A 311 -17.05 10.15 4.28
CA HIS A 311 -18.30 9.44 4.02
C HIS A 311 -18.58 8.40 5.10
N VAL A 312 -17.52 7.82 5.68
CA VAL A 312 -17.58 6.78 6.70
C VAL A 312 -16.58 7.10 7.82
N LEU A 313 -16.97 6.92 9.08
CA LEU A 313 -16.06 6.98 10.23
C LEU A 313 -15.82 5.59 10.79
N SER A 314 -14.56 5.16 10.83
CA SER A 314 -14.15 3.92 11.46
C SER A 314 -13.91 4.13 12.95
N ILE A 315 -14.43 3.24 13.78
CA ILE A 315 -14.44 3.32 15.25
C ILE A 315 -14.22 1.91 15.80
N ASP A 316 -13.25 1.76 16.69
CA ASP A 316 -13.08 0.52 17.46
C ASP A 316 -14.02 0.54 18.67
N VAL A 317 -14.80 -0.54 18.83
CA VAL A 317 -15.78 -0.66 19.91
C VAL A 317 -15.39 -1.76 20.90
N GLN A 318 -15.57 -1.46 22.18
CA GLN A 318 -15.31 -2.37 23.30
C GLN A 318 -16.48 -2.36 24.28
N LEU A 319 -16.57 -3.39 25.12
CA LEU A 319 -17.52 -3.44 26.23
C LEU A 319 -16.83 -2.94 27.50
N ALA A 320 -17.44 -1.99 28.19
CA ALA A 320 -16.97 -1.54 29.50
C ALA A 320 -17.56 -2.37 30.65
N GLY A 321 -16.98 -2.25 31.85
CA GLY A 321 -17.41 -3.00 33.04
C GLY A 321 -18.85 -2.73 33.48
N ASP A 322 -19.41 -1.57 33.13
CA ASP A 322 -20.82 -1.21 33.35
C ASP A 322 -21.79 -1.79 32.30
N GLY A 323 -21.28 -2.52 31.31
CA GLY A 323 -22.05 -3.13 30.22
C GLY A 323 -22.32 -2.18 29.04
N SER A 324 -21.80 -0.96 29.06
CA SER A 324 -21.95 -0.01 27.95
C SER A 324 -20.96 -0.28 26.82
N VAL A 325 -21.38 0.04 25.58
CA VAL A 325 -20.51 -0.02 24.40
C VAL A 325 -19.76 1.30 24.27
N VAL A 326 -18.44 1.23 24.28
CA VAL A 326 -17.55 2.40 24.30
C VAL A 326 -16.58 2.41 23.11
N VAL A 327 -16.10 3.59 22.76
CA VAL A 327 -15.08 3.83 21.73
C VAL A 327 -13.70 3.66 22.34
N SER A 328 -12.93 2.66 21.91
CA SER A 328 -11.57 2.42 22.40
C SER A 328 -10.76 1.47 21.52
N HIS A 329 -9.48 1.79 21.32
CA HIS A 329 -8.56 1.02 20.48
C HIS A 329 -7.74 -0.03 21.26
N ASP A 330 -7.17 0.28 22.44
CA ASP A 330 -6.10 -0.55 23.05
C ASP A 330 -6.21 -0.85 24.57
N ASN A 331 -7.34 -0.56 25.24
CA ASN A 331 -7.41 -0.60 26.72
C ASN A 331 -8.39 -1.64 27.31
N ARG A 332 -8.49 -2.83 26.71
CA ARG A 332 -9.51 -3.83 27.09
C ARG A 332 -9.52 -4.21 28.58
N LEU A 333 -8.35 -4.48 29.17
CA LEU A 333 -8.24 -4.87 30.58
C LEU A 333 -8.56 -3.73 31.57
N ILE A 334 -8.39 -2.48 31.14
CA ILE A 334 -8.63 -1.31 31.98
C ILE A 334 -10.12 -1.00 31.98
N LEU A 335 -10.78 -1.10 30.82
CA LEU A 335 -12.21 -0.76 30.65
C LEU A 335 -13.15 -1.73 31.36
N GLU A 336 -12.81 -3.02 31.44
CA GLU A 336 -13.61 -4.05 32.13
C GLU A 336 -13.69 -3.80 33.65
N ALA A 337 -12.75 -3.03 34.23
CA ALA A 337 -12.71 -2.70 35.65
C ALA A 337 -13.31 -1.33 36.00
N MET A 338 -13.74 -0.54 35.01
CA MET A 338 -14.25 0.82 35.21
C MET A 338 -15.77 0.84 35.29
N ASP A 339 -16.29 1.61 36.23
CA ASP A 339 -17.70 1.99 36.27
C ASP A 339 -17.96 3.25 35.43
N ALA A 340 -19.23 3.66 35.33
CA ALA A 340 -19.63 4.83 34.54
C ALA A 340 -18.89 6.12 34.95
N GLY A 341 -18.57 6.28 36.24
CA GLY A 341 -17.80 7.41 36.75
C GLY A 341 -16.36 7.39 36.24
N GLY A 342 -15.68 6.25 36.38
CA GLY A 342 -14.32 6.05 35.90
C GLY A 342 -14.18 6.24 34.38
N LEU A 343 -15.14 5.77 33.60
CA LEU A 343 -15.16 5.96 32.13
C LEU A 343 -15.22 7.44 31.77
N SER A 344 -16.09 8.20 32.44
CA SER A 344 -16.22 9.64 32.25
C SER A 344 -14.94 10.39 32.62
N ASP A 345 -14.34 10.06 33.77
CA ASP A 345 -13.10 10.69 34.23
C ASP A 345 -11.91 10.42 33.29
N ALA A 346 -11.88 9.25 32.65
CA ALA A 346 -10.89 8.91 31.64
C ALA A 346 -11.20 9.45 30.23
N GLY A 347 -12.33 10.16 30.06
CA GLY A 347 -12.74 10.72 28.77
C GLY A 347 -13.13 9.67 27.72
N VAL A 348 -13.52 8.47 28.16
CA VAL A 348 -13.93 7.38 27.26
C VAL A 348 -15.34 7.66 26.72
N LEU A 349 -15.50 7.67 25.41
CA LEU A 349 -16.79 7.98 24.78
C LEU A 349 -17.69 6.75 24.72
N SER A 350 -18.94 6.90 25.17
CA SER A 350 -20.01 5.93 24.90
C SER A 350 -20.44 6.02 23.43
N LEU A 351 -20.61 4.86 22.78
CA LEU A 351 -21.16 4.80 21.42
C LEU A 351 -22.57 5.37 21.36
N GLN A 352 -23.38 5.21 22.42
CA GLN A 352 -24.72 5.83 22.49
C GLN A 352 -24.63 7.35 22.41
N HIS A 353 -23.65 7.97 23.09
CA HIS A 353 -23.44 9.41 23.02
C HIS A 353 -23.00 9.85 21.61
N VAL A 354 -22.11 9.08 20.96
CA VAL A 354 -21.70 9.35 19.57
C VAL A 354 -22.91 9.33 18.63
N LEU A 355 -23.72 8.26 18.68
CA LEU A 355 -24.92 8.10 17.84
C LEU A 355 -25.96 9.21 18.09
N GLY A 356 -26.09 9.70 19.32
CA GLY A 356 -26.98 10.81 19.65
C GLY A 356 -26.49 12.19 19.20
N THR A 357 -25.20 12.32 18.83
CA THR A 357 -24.58 13.62 18.57
C THR A 357 -24.25 13.84 17.09
N ILE A 358 -23.81 12.81 16.37
CA ILE A 358 -23.42 12.94 14.96
C ILE A 358 -24.51 12.41 14.02
N SER A 359 -24.54 12.97 12.80
CA SER A 359 -25.37 12.52 11.69
C SER A 359 -24.69 12.91 10.37
N GLY A 360 -25.25 12.49 9.25
CA GLY A 360 -24.74 12.79 7.90
C GLY A 360 -23.65 11.84 7.39
N VAL A 361 -23.24 10.83 8.17
CA VAL A 361 -22.12 9.94 7.88
C VAL A 361 -22.45 8.47 8.22
N ALA A 362 -21.81 7.51 7.57
CA ALA A 362 -21.91 6.10 7.96
C ALA A 362 -20.86 5.74 9.04
N LEU A 363 -21.12 4.69 9.83
CA LEU A 363 -20.18 4.19 10.83
C LEU A 363 -19.66 2.81 10.45
N TYR A 364 -18.34 2.68 10.50
CA TYR A 364 -17.61 1.43 10.41
C TYR A 364 -17.14 1.05 11.82
N LEU A 365 -17.70 -0.01 12.38
CA LEU A 365 -17.51 -0.42 13.77
C LEU A 365 -16.67 -1.69 13.82
N CYS A 366 -15.43 -1.59 14.28
CA CYS A 366 -14.54 -2.74 14.48
C CYS A 366 -14.85 -3.44 15.80
N VAL A 367 -15.28 -4.70 15.72
CA VAL A 367 -15.49 -5.55 16.89
C VAL A 367 -14.14 -6.09 17.38
N THR A 368 -13.77 -5.74 18.61
CA THR A 368 -12.49 -6.12 19.22
C THR A 368 -12.60 -7.34 20.14
N SER A 369 -13.82 -7.76 20.49
CA SER A 369 -14.09 -8.88 21.40
C SER A 369 -15.46 -9.50 21.17
N ASP A 370 -15.64 -10.76 21.58
CA ASP A 370 -16.95 -11.43 21.46
C ASP A 370 -18.00 -10.80 22.39
N ALA A 371 -17.56 -10.30 23.55
CA ALA A 371 -18.45 -9.76 24.59
C ALA A 371 -19.23 -8.51 24.14
N VAL A 372 -18.64 -7.68 23.26
CA VAL A 372 -19.31 -6.45 22.80
C VAL A 372 -20.41 -6.71 21.77
N ILE A 373 -20.43 -7.88 21.10
CA ILE A 373 -21.34 -8.14 19.97
C ILE A 373 -22.80 -8.00 20.38
N LEU A 374 -23.24 -8.69 21.43
CA LEU A 374 -24.64 -8.67 21.83
C LEU A 374 -25.09 -7.26 22.29
N PRO A 375 -24.37 -6.56 23.20
CA PRO A 375 -24.69 -5.18 23.57
C PRO A 375 -24.67 -4.20 22.40
N LEU A 376 -23.71 -4.35 21.47
CA LEU A 376 -23.64 -3.53 20.26
C LEU A 376 -24.87 -3.74 19.37
N MET A 377 -25.22 -4.98 19.06
CA MET A 377 -26.36 -5.28 18.20
C MET A 377 -27.66 -4.77 18.81
N ALA A 378 -27.84 -4.92 20.13
CA ALA A 378 -29.01 -4.39 20.84
C ALA A 378 -29.09 -2.86 20.80
N LEU A 379 -27.95 -2.17 21.00
CA LEU A 379 -27.88 -0.70 20.88
C LEU A 379 -28.23 -0.23 19.48
N LEU A 380 -27.66 -0.85 18.44
CA LEU A 380 -27.94 -0.50 17.05
C LEU A 380 -29.40 -0.78 16.69
N GLU A 381 -29.96 -1.90 17.14
CA GLU A 381 -31.37 -2.24 16.92
C GLU A 381 -32.29 -1.20 17.54
N ALA A 382 -32.06 -0.83 18.81
CA ALA A 382 -32.85 0.20 19.49
C ALA A 382 -32.77 1.56 18.77
N VAL A 383 -31.57 1.93 18.32
CA VAL A 383 -31.33 3.19 17.60
C VAL A 383 -31.93 3.19 16.19
N CYS A 384 -32.01 2.04 15.51
CA CYS A 384 -32.66 1.92 14.20
C CYS A 384 -34.18 1.76 14.30
N ALA A 385 -34.69 1.25 15.41
CA ALA A 385 -36.12 1.09 15.65
C ALA A 385 -36.82 2.39 16.08
N ASP A 386 -36.07 3.36 16.60
CA ASP A 386 -36.60 4.68 16.93
C ASP A 386 -36.86 5.50 15.65
N GLU A 387 -38.13 5.76 15.34
CA GLU A 387 -38.53 6.56 14.17
C GLU A 387 -38.00 8.00 14.18
N ARG A 388 -37.58 8.52 15.35
CA ARG A 388 -36.97 9.85 15.47
C ARG A 388 -35.47 9.85 15.20
N SER A 389 -34.86 8.66 15.16
CA SER A 389 -33.44 8.48 14.93
C SER A 389 -33.09 8.73 13.47
N TRP A 390 -31.93 9.34 13.24
CA TRP A 390 -31.36 9.48 11.91
C TRP A 390 -30.72 8.17 11.40
N TRP A 391 -30.46 7.21 12.29
CA TRP A 391 -29.72 6.00 11.97
C TRP A 391 -30.60 4.89 11.42
N SER A 392 -30.03 4.10 10.52
CA SER A 392 -30.68 2.93 9.94
C SER A 392 -29.63 1.87 9.60
N GLY A 393 -30.06 0.60 9.48
CA GLY A 393 -29.19 -0.53 9.17
C GLY A 393 -28.14 -0.24 8.09
N PRO A 394 -28.50 0.26 6.89
CA PRO A 394 -27.55 0.53 5.80
C PRO A 394 -26.45 1.56 6.10
N ARG A 395 -26.53 2.28 7.23
CA ARG A 395 -25.50 3.24 7.66
C ARG A 395 -24.43 2.62 8.55
N PHE A 396 -24.57 1.34 8.88
CA PHE A 396 -23.65 0.61 9.73
C PHE A 396 -22.89 -0.46 8.96
N TYR A 397 -21.57 -0.46 9.14
CA TYR A 397 -20.64 -1.48 8.70
C TYR A 397 -20.02 -2.11 9.95
N ILE A 398 -20.35 -3.36 10.27
CA ILE A 398 -19.73 -4.05 11.40
C ILE A 398 -18.59 -4.91 10.88
N ALA A 399 -17.38 -4.66 11.36
CA ALA A 399 -16.15 -5.24 10.85
C ALA A 399 -15.46 -6.12 11.89
N SER A 400 -14.86 -7.21 11.42
CA SER A 400 -14.02 -8.08 12.25
C SER A 400 -13.04 -8.88 11.41
N GLY A 401 -11.84 -9.13 11.96
CA GLY A 401 -10.88 -10.11 11.44
C GLY A 401 -11.16 -11.54 11.92
N ASN A 402 -12.11 -11.74 12.83
CA ASN A 402 -12.52 -13.04 13.34
C ASN A 402 -13.84 -13.48 12.67
N HIS A 403 -13.74 -14.52 11.83
CA HIS A 403 -14.86 -15.04 11.06
C HIS A 403 -16.03 -15.55 11.91
N TYR A 404 -15.78 -16.05 13.13
CA TYR A 404 -16.85 -16.50 14.02
C TYR A 404 -17.68 -15.34 14.57
N GLN A 405 -17.06 -14.19 14.80
CA GLN A 405 -17.77 -12.97 15.19
C GLN A 405 -18.71 -12.52 14.06
N LEU A 406 -18.25 -12.56 12.81
CA LEU A 406 -19.06 -12.21 11.64
C LEU A 406 -20.27 -13.15 11.47
N LEU A 407 -20.10 -14.45 11.71
CA LEU A 407 -21.22 -15.40 11.72
C LEU A 407 -22.24 -15.05 12.82
N ALA A 408 -21.79 -14.73 14.03
CA ALA A 408 -22.67 -14.32 15.12
C ALA A 408 -23.43 -13.02 14.78
N ILE A 409 -22.73 -12.01 14.27
CA ILE A 409 -23.33 -10.73 13.84
C ILE A 409 -24.36 -10.94 12.74
N ASN A 410 -24.07 -11.79 11.75
CA ASN A 410 -25.01 -12.13 10.68
C ASN A 410 -26.27 -12.83 11.22
N GLY A 411 -26.13 -13.66 12.25
CA GLY A 411 -27.25 -14.26 12.97
C GLY A 411 -28.14 -13.21 13.64
N HIS A 412 -27.54 -12.28 14.39
CA HIS A 412 -28.27 -11.18 15.02
C HIS A 412 -28.98 -10.27 14.00
N ARG A 413 -28.28 -9.87 12.93
CA ARG A 413 -28.85 -9.08 11.83
C ARG A 413 -30.06 -9.77 11.19
N GLY A 414 -30.00 -11.10 11.01
CA GLY A 414 -31.11 -11.86 10.43
C GLY A 414 -32.33 -11.98 11.34
N ALA A 415 -32.15 -11.86 12.65
CA ALA A 415 -33.23 -11.94 13.64
C ALA A 415 -33.91 -10.59 13.92
N ALA A 416 -33.26 -9.47 13.63
CA ALA A 416 -33.71 -8.12 13.97
C ALA A 416 -34.13 -7.32 12.70
N PRO A 417 -35.44 -7.12 12.44
CA PRO A 417 -35.92 -6.39 11.26
C PRO A 417 -35.40 -4.95 11.16
N ALA A 418 -35.19 -4.26 12.29
CA ALA A 418 -34.69 -2.89 12.32
C ALA A 418 -33.24 -2.77 11.80
N LEU A 419 -32.48 -3.87 11.80
CA LEU A 419 -31.11 -3.94 11.28
C LEU A 419 -31.05 -4.37 9.80
N HIS A 420 -32.18 -4.39 9.09
CA HIS A 420 -32.22 -4.71 7.68
C HIS A 420 -31.26 -3.80 6.88
N GLY A 421 -30.47 -4.41 6.00
CA GLY A 421 -29.48 -3.69 5.18
C GLY A 421 -28.16 -3.38 5.89
N LEU A 422 -27.98 -3.75 7.18
CA LEU A 422 -26.70 -3.61 7.87
C LEU A 422 -25.58 -4.38 7.17
N HIS A 423 -24.46 -3.71 6.94
CA HIS A 423 -23.30 -4.25 6.25
C HIS A 423 -22.37 -4.98 7.23
N THR A 424 -21.78 -6.08 6.79
CA THR A 424 -20.74 -6.81 7.53
C THR A 424 -19.47 -6.85 6.71
N VAL A 425 -18.33 -6.62 7.36
CA VAL A 425 -17.03 -6.44 6.71
C VAL A 425 -16.01 -7.44 7.24
N ALA A 426 -15.48 -8.29 6.37
CA ALA A 426 -14.36 -9.16 6.72
C ALA A 426 -13.03 -8.40 6.59
N ILE A 427 -12.23 -8.36 7.65
CA ILE A 427 -10.90 -7.72 7.62
C ILE A 427 -9.84 -8.77 7.27
N THR A 428 -8.97 -8.45 6.32
CA THR A 428 -7.84 -9.31 5.96
C THR A 428 -6.56 -8.49 5.68
N HIS A 429 -5.42 -9.01 6.13
CA HIS A 429 -4.10 -8.40 5.93
C HIS A 429 -3.28 -9.07 4.82
N SER A 430 -3.89 -10.01 4.08
CA SER A 430 -3.26 -10.74 2.98
C SER A 430 -4.31 -11.15 1.95
N ILE A 431 -3.89 -11.54 0.74
CA ILE A 431 -4.81 -12.14 -0.24
C ILE A 431 -4.90 -13.64 0.05
N PRO A 432 -6.08 -14.17 0.44
CA PRO A 432 -6.25 -15.60 0.61
C PRO A 432 -6.03 -16.34 -0.71
N LEU A 433 -5.54 -17.58 -0.66
CA LEU A 433 -5.33 -18.40 -1.87
C LEU A 433 -6.62 -18.63 -2.67
N GLY A 434 -7.77 -18.68 -1.98
CA GLY A 434 -9.10 -18.76 -2.59
C GLY A 434 -9.74 -17.40 -2.88
N TYR A 435 -8.97 -16.30 -2.83
CA TYR A 435 -9.46 -14.93 -2.93
C TYR A 435 -10.66 -14.68 -2.00
N CYS A 436 -11.79 -14.22 -2.53
CA CYS A 436 -12.95 -13.85 -1.72
C CYS A 436 -13.95 -14.99 -1.50
N LYS A 437 -13.65 -16.22 -1.94
CA LYS A 437 -14.54 -17.38 -1.78
C LYS A 437 -14.92 -17.63 -0.31
N SER A 438 -13.95 -17.53 0.60
CA SER A 438 -14.21 -17.71 2.03
C SER A 438 -15.06 -16.58 2.61
N PHE A 439 -14.96 -15.36 2.09
CA PHE A 439 -15.75 -14.22 2.55
C PHE A 439 -17.19 -14.29 2.04
N GLU A 440 -17.40 -14.72 0.79
CA GLU A 440 -18.74 -15.02 0.26
C GLU A 440 -19.46 -16.05 1.12
N ALA A 441 -18.77 -17.13 1.52
CA ALA A 441 -19.33 -18.16 2.39
C ALA A 441 -19.74 -17.63 3.78
N LEU A 442 -19.08 -16.58 4.28
CA LEU A 442 -19.46 -15.92 5.54
C LEU A 442 -20.71 -15.05 5.39
N ARG A 443 -21.19 -14.80 4.18
CA ARG A 443 -22.31 -13.88 3.87
C ARG A 443 -22.05 -12.45 4.37
N VAL A 444 -20.80 -12.01 4.25
CA VAL A 444 -20.44 -10.59 4.41
C VAL A 444 -20.81 -9.81 3.16
N SER A 445 -20.91 -8.49 3.27
CA SER A 445 -21.16 -7.61 2.12
C SER A 445 -19.92 -6.89 1.63
N HIS A 446 -18.90 -6.77 2.49
CA HIS A 446 -17.66 -6.06 2.18
C HIS A 446 -16.45 -6.86 2.65
N VAL A 447 -15.31 -6.61 2.02
CA VAL A 447 -13.98 -7.03 2.48
C VAL A 447 -13.09 -5.81 2.62
N TYR A 448 -12.44 -5.69 3.76
CA TYR A 448 -11.39 -4.69 4.00
C TYR A 448 -10.03 -5.36 3.84
N VAL A 449 -9.19 -4.83 2.95
CA VAL A 449 -7.88 -5.40 2.62
C VAL A 449 -6.76 -4.36 2.73
N ASP A 450 -5.58 -4.82 3.15
CA ASP A 450 -4.41 -3.96 3.29
C ASP A 450 -3.97 -3.32 1.96
N ALA A 451 -3.69 -2.01 1.97
CA ALA A 451 -3.27 -1.25 0.79
C ALA A 451 -1.97 -1.78 0.15
N GLY A 452 -1.09 -2.39 0.94
CA GLY A 452 0.19 -2.96 0.49
C GLY A 452 0.06 -4.30 -0.22
N VAL A 453 -1.07 -5.00 -0.06
CA VAL A 453 -1.25 -6.35 -0.62
C VAL A 453 -2.37 -6.45 -1.66
N VAL A 454 -3.32 -5.50 -1.67
CA VAL A 454 -4.46 -5.53 -2.60
C VAL A 454 -4.03 -5.50 -4.06
N THR A 455 -4.76 -6.22 -4.92
CA THR A 455 -4.51 -6.30 -6.36
C THR A 455 -5.81 -6.19 -7.16
N ARG A 456 -5.71 -5.76 -8.43
CA ARG A 456 -6.86 -5.68 -9.34
C ARG A 456 -7.62 -7.02 -9.49
N PRO A 457 -6.97 -8.19 -9.63
CA PRO A 457 -7.67 -9.48 -9.65
C PRO A 457 -8.47 -9.77 -8.39
N PHE A 458 -7.99 -9.36 -7.21
CA PHE A 458 -8.71 -9.53 -5.95
C PHE A 458 -9.99 -8.69 -5.92
N VAL A 459 -9.92 -7.43 -6.35
CA VAL A 459 -11.09 -6.54 -6.45
C VAL A 459 -12.12 -7.11 -7.42
N HIS A 460 -11.67 -7.62 -8.57
CA HIS A 460 -12.55 -8.24 -9.55
C HIS A 460 -13.24 -9.52 -9.04
N ASP A 461 -12.50 -10.39 -8.35
CA ASP A 461 -13.08 -11.60 -7.72
C ASP A 461 -14.11 -11.22 -6.66
N ALA A 462 -13.83 -10.23 -5.80
CA ALA A 462 -14.77 -9.72 -4.81
C ALA A 462 -16.09 -9.26 -5.46
N HIS A 463 -15.99 -8.38 -6.46
CA HIS A 463 -17.16 -7.86 -7.19
C HIS A 463 -17.95 -8.96 -7.90
N SER A 464 -17.26 -9.94 -8.50
CA SER A 464 -17.93 -11.08 -9.16
C SER A 464 -18.77 -11.93 -8.20
N ARG A 465 -18.45 -11.88 -6.90
CA ARG A 465 -19.18 -12.55 -5.80
C ARG A 465 -20.17 -11.64 -5.09
N GLY A 466 -20.37 -10.42 -5.59
CA GLY A 466 -21.27 -9.42 -4.99
C GLY A 466 -20.73 -8.79 -3.71
N LEU A 467 -19.42 -8.84 -3.47
CA LEU A 467 -18.74 -8.19 -2.34
C LEU A 467 -18.18 -6.85 -2.79
N HIS A 468 -18.21 -5.86 -1.91
CA HIS A 468 -17.52 -4.57 -2.09
C HIS A 468 -16.14 -4.59 -1.40
N VAL A 469 -15.21 -3.76 -1.88
CA VAL A 469 -13.82 -3.74 -1.40
C VAL A 469 -13.46 -2.39 -0.79
N PHE A 470 -13.12 -2.42 0.49
CA PHE A 470 -12.44 -1.32 1.17
C PHE A 470 -10.96 -1.59 1.26
N VAL A 471 -10.16 -0.55 1.05
CA VAL A 471 -8.70 -0.62 1.07
C VAL A 471 -8.15 0.35 2.11
N GLY A 472 -7.23 -0.11 2.94
CA GLY A 472 -6.49 0.79 3.81
C GLY A 472 -5.36 0.07 4.50
N LEU A 473 -4.39 0.75 5.08
CA LEU A 473 -4.41 2.18 5.35
C LEU A 473 -3.67 2.98 4.26
N VAL A 474 -4.27 4.07 3.78
CA VAL A 474 -3.70 4.94 2.76
C VAL A 474 -3.54 6.35 3.30
N ASN A 475 -2.31 6.74 3.63
CA ASN A 475 -1.99 8.05 4.22
C ASN A 475 -1.16 8.95 3.30
N HIS A 476 -0.99 8.56 2.04
CA HIS A 476 -0.20 9.30 1.08
C HIS A 476 -0.93 9.37 -0.27
N GLU A 477 -1.00 10.56 -0.86
CA GLU A 477 -1.70 10.84 -2.12
C GLU A 477 -1.27 9.89 -3.25
N ASN A 478 0.04 9.68 -3.47
CA ASN A 478 0.54 8.72 -4.46
C ASN A 478 -0.01 7.29 -4.30
N VAL A 479 -0.20 6.83 -3.06
CA VAL A 479 -0.77 5.50 -2.79
C VAL A 479 -2.26 5.51 -3.10
N ALA A 480 -2.97 6.60 -2.78
CA ALA A 480 -4.37 6.77 -3.17
C ALA A 480 -4.54 6.75 -4.70
N TRP A 481 -3.73 7.48 -5.46
CA TRP A 481 -3.74 7.44 -6.93
C TRP A 481 -3.47 6.05 -7.48
N LYS A 482 -2.48 5.33 -6.94
CA LYS A 482 -2.22 3.93 -7.32
C LYS A 482 -3.44 3.02 -7.07
N VAL A 483 -4.10 3.17 -5.93
CA VAL A 483 -5.31 2.40 -5.61
C VAL A 483 -6.46 2.76 -6.57
N LEU A 484 -6.58 4.02 -6.97
CA LEU A 484 -7.63 4.49 -7.86
C LEU A 484 -7.39 4.10 -9.34
N GLU A 485 -6.16 4.23 -9.84
CA GLU A 485 -5.82 4.03 -11.26
C GLU A 485 -5.30 2.62 -11.56
N ASP A 486 -4.26 2.18 -10.85
CA ASP A 486 -3.58 0.91 -11.15
C ASP A 486 -4.38 -0.29 -10.67
N ILE A 487 -4.92 -0.21 -9.45
CA ILE A 487 -5.81 -1.25 -8.93
C ILE A 487 -7.20 -1.05 -9.52
N GLY A 488 -7.81 0.10 -9.25
CA GLY A 488 -9.13 0.47 -9.74
C GLY A 488 -10.27 -0.39 -9.18
N GLY A 489 -11.49 0.14 -9.26
CA GLY A 489 -12.69 -0.57 -8.83
C GLY A 489 -12.86 -0.74 -7.31
N VAL A 490 -12.06 -0.06 -6.49
CA VAL A 490 -12.29 -0.08 -5.04
C VAL A 490 -13.52 0.74 -4.67
N ASP A 491 -14.25 0.33 -3.64
CA ASP A 491 -15.49 0.98 -3.19
C ASP A 491 -15.25 2.00 -2.06
N GLY A 492 -14.14 1.86 -1.33
CA GLY A 492 -13.76 2.78 -0.27
C GLY A 492 -12.28 2.71 0.09
N ILE A 493 -11.72 3.81 0.56
CA ILE A 493 -10.34 3.92 1.00
C ILE A 493 -10.31 4.47 2.43
N ALA A 494 -9.58 3.80 3.32
CA ALA A 494 -9.38 4.23 4.70
C ALA A 494 -8.05 4.97 4.89
N THR A 495 -8.10 6.05 5.69
CA THR A 495 -6.98 6.98 5.89
C THR A 495 -6.94 7.57 7.30
N HIS A 496 -5.76 7.94 7.77
CA HIS A 496 -5.57 8.85 8.90
C HIS A 496 -5.70 10.33 8.50
N ASP A 497 -5.72 10.65 7.20
CA ASP A 497 -5.88 12.02 6.71
C ASP A 497 -7.10 12.14 5.78
N PRO A 498 -8.31 12.28 6.36
CA PRO A 498 -9.53 12.54 5.61
C PRO A 498 -9.44 13.67 4.60
N SER A 499 -8.75 14.77 4.95
CA SER A 499 -8.71 15.97 4.12
C SER A 499 -7.91 15.71 2.84
N MET A 500 -6.75 15.06 2.98
CA MET A 500 -5.94 14.64 1.83
C MET A 500 -6.70 13.68 0.93
N LEU A 501 -7.33 12.66 1.51
CA LEU A 501 -8.02 11.65 0.71
C LEU A 501 -9.26 12.23 0.01
N VAL A 502 -10.07 13.04 0.68
CA VAL A 502 -11.22 13.72 0.05
C VAL A 502 -10.75 14.62 -1.09
N SER A 503 -9.70 15.41 -0.90
CA SER A 503 -9.11 16.23 -1.97
C SER A 503 -8.64 15.38 -3.15
N THR A 504 -7.97 14.27 -2.88
CA THR A 504 -7.47 13.34 -3.90
C THR A 504 -8.62 12.69 -4.68
N LEU A 505 -9.65 12.24 -3.98
CA LEU A 505 -10.84 11.64 -4.57
C LEU A 505 -11.62 12.63 -5.43
N LEU A 506 -11.73 13.88 -4.98
CA LEU A 506 -12.33 14.96 -5.78
C LEU A 506 -11.50 15.24 -7.03
N HIS A 507 -10.17 15.33 -6.91
CA HIS A 507 -9.29 15.54 -8.05
C HIS A 507 -9.41 14.40 -9.07
N HIS A 508 -9.44 13.14 -8.62
CA HIS A 508 -9.69 11.97 -9.47
C HIS A 508 -11.08 11.99 -10.10
N ALA A 509 -12.13 12.40 -9.37
CA ALA A 509 -13.48 12.51 -9.91
C ALA A 509 -13.63 13.64 -10.95
N LEU A 510 -12.81 14.69 -10.87
CA LEU A 510 -12.79 15.82 -11.78
C LEU A 510 -11.99 15.55 -13.07
N GLN A 511 -11.13 14.55 -13.07
CA GLN A 511 -10.45 14.12 -14.29
C GLN A 511 -11.48 13.52 -15.27
N ALA A 512 -11.40 13.92 -16.54
CA ALA A 512 -12.22 13.31 -17.58
C ALA A 512 -12.00 11.79 -17.53
N PRO A 513 -13.06 10.96 -17.48
CA PRO A 513 -12.88 9.52 -17.49
C PRO A 513 -12.03 9.17 -18.71
N PRO A 514 -11.05 8.25 -18.59
CA PRO A 514 -10.35 7.76 -19.75
C PRO A 514 -11.41 7.34 -20.77
N PRO A 515 -11.25 7.72 -22.06
CA PRO A 515 -12.25 7.38 -23.06
C PRO A 515 -12.54 5.90 -22.92
N PRO A 516 -13.83 5.48 -22.86
CA PRO A 516 -14.13 4.07 -22.76
C PRO A 516 -13.32 3.37 -23.86
N PRO A 517 -12.65 2.23 -23.57
CA PRO A 517 -12.11 1.44 -24.64
C PRO A 517 -13.24 1.32 -25.66
N PRO A 518 -12.99 1.67 -26.94
CA PRO A 518 -14.05 1.84 -27.91
C PRO A 518 -14.98 0.65 -27.75
N VAL A 519 -16.27 0.94 -27.50
CA VAL A 519 -17.29 -0.10 -27.50
C VAL A 519 -17.15 -0.74 -28.87
N ALA A 520 -16.49 -1.89 -28.90
CA ALA A 520 -16.32 -2.65 -30.11
C ALA A 520 -17.74 -3.11 -30.42
N ALA A 521 -18.44 -2.34 -31.25
CA ALA A 521 -19.62 -2.77 -31.94
C ALA A 521 -19.29 -4.16 -32.47
N ALA A 522 -19.98 -5.18 -31.96
CA ALA A 522 -19.78 -6.61 -32.18
C ALA A 522 -18.91 -6.92 -33.40
N ALA A 523 -17.59 -6.84 -33.23
CA ALA A 523 -16.65 -7.25 -34.25
C ALA A 523 -16.55 -8.75 -34.06
N SER A 524 -17.00 -9.51 -35.08
CA SER A 524 -16.84 -10.96 -35.16
C SER A 524 -15.45 -11.36 -34.66
N GLU A 525 -15.37 -11.95 -33.46
CA GLU A 525 -14.09 -12.37 -32.90
C GLU A 525 -13.41 -13.35 -33.86
N THR A 526 -12.17 -13.05 -34.24
CA THR A 526 -11.37 -13.90 -35.12
C THR A 526 -10.36 -14.70 -34.31
N TYR A 527 -10.38 -16.02 -34.46
CA TYR A 527 -9.46 -16.93 -33.77
C TYR A 527 -8.36 -17.49 -34.71
N SER A 528 -7.20 -17.79 -34.16
CA SER A 528 -6.04 -18.37 -34.86
C SER A 528 -5.83 -19.84 -34.48
N ALA A 529 -5.14 -20.61 -35.33
CA ALA A 529 -4.79 -21.99 -35.00
C ALA A 529 -3.95 -22.07 -33.72
N GLY A 530 -4.37 -22.90 -32.77
CA GLY A 530 -3.77 -23.03 -31.45
C GLY A 530 -4.46 -22.20 -30.37
N ASP A 531 -5.40 -21.31 -30.72
CA ASP A 531 -6.14 -20.54 -29.72
C ASP A 531 -7.05 -21.45 -28.90
N PRO A 532 -7.00 -21.36 -27.55
CA PRO A 532 -7.97 -22.02 -26.70
C PRO A 532 -9.31 -21.30 -26.82
N VAL A 533 -10.39 -22.06 -26.93
CA VAL A 533 -11.76 -21.57 -27.07
C VAL A 533 -12.70 -22.43 -26.27
N GLU A 534 -13.90 -21.93 -26.03
CA GLU A 534 -15.04 -22.75 -25.66
C GLU A 534 -16.02 -22.80 -26.83
N ILE A 535 -16.58 -23.99 -27.10
CA ILE A 535 -17.58 -24.22 -28.13
C ILE A 535 -18.93 -24.56 -27.50
N VAL A 536 -19.99 -23.96 -27.99
CA VAL A 536 -21.36 -24.28 -27.56
C VAL A 536 -21.78 -25.68 -28.04
N GLY A 537 -22.41 -26.46 -27.18
CA GLY A 537 -22.86 -27.82 -27.50
C GLY A 537 -23.82 -27.86 -28.70
N LEU A 538 -23.56 -28.76 -29.65
CA LEU A 538 -24.41 -28.94 -30.85
C LEU A 538 -25.85 -29.41 -30.51
N TYR A 539 -26.00 -30.12 -29.39
CA TYR A 539 -27.28 -30.67 -28.92
C TYR A 539 -27.71 -30.12 -27.55
N ASP A 540 -26.86 -29.32 -26.90
CA ASP A 540 -27.11 -28.69 -25.60
C ASP A 540 -26.55 -27.26 -25.66
N THR A 541 -27.38 -26.35 -26.19
CA THR A 541 -26.99 -24.97 -26.47
C THR A 541 -26.75 -24.14 -25.20
N ALA A 542 -27.03 -24.68 -24.02
CA ALA A 542 -26.78 -24.05 -22.74
C ALA A 542 -25.36 -24.31 -22.21
N LYS A 543 -24.64 -25.30 -22.77
CA LYS A 543 -23.32 -25.72 -22.28
C LYS A 543 -22.18 -25.39 -23.23
N TRP A 544 -21.06 -25.00 -22.64
CA TRP A 544 -19.83 -24.65 -23.32
C TRP A 544 -18.76 -25.68 -23.01
N TYR A 545 -18.05 -26.14 -24.04
CA TYR A 545 -17.05 -27.18 -23.92
C TYR A 545 -15.66 -26.64 -24.27
N PRO A 546 -14.62 -26.96 -23.49
CA PRO A 546 -13.27 -26.49 -23.77
C PRO A 546 -12.73 -27.13 -25.05
N GLY A 547 -12.07 -26.33 -25.87
CA GLY A 547 -11.55 -26.74 -27.16
C GLY A 547 -10.39 -25.88 -27.64
N VAL A 548 -9.88 -26.25 -28.82
CA VAL A 548 -8.77 -25.57 -29.49
C VAL A 548 -9.07 -25.42 -30.98
N ILE A 549 -8.70 -24.28 -31.53
CA ILE A 549 -8.78 -24.03 -32.96
C ILE A 549 -7.67 -24.80 -33.68
N LEU A 550 -8.03 -25.63 -34.65
CA LEU A 550 -7.11 -26.36 -35.51
C LEU A 550 -6.75 -25.56 -36.78
N GLY A 551 -7.62 -24.65 -37.21
CA GLY A 551 -7.41 -23.82 -38.39
C GLY A 551 -8.63 -22.97 -38.73
N ALA A 552 -8.42 -21.91 -39.51
CA ALA A 552 -9.48 -21.01 -39.97
C ALA A 552 -9.54 -21.01 -41.50
N ARG A 553 -10.74 -20.99 -42.07
CA ARG A 553 -10.97 -20.89 -43.51
C ARG A 553 -11.95 -19.77 -43.79
N ALA A 554 -11.47 -18.74 -44.49
CA ALA A 554 -12.31 -17.68 -45.02
C ALA A 554 -13.21 -18.25 -46.12
N THR A 555 -14.50 -17.93 -46.05
CA THR A 555 -15.49 -18.24 -47.09
C THR A 555 -16.31 -16.99 -47.39
N ASP A 556 -17.05 -16.99 -48.49
CA ASP A 556 -17.88 -15.85 -48.92
C ASP A 556 -18.98 -15.48 -47.90
N ALA A 557 -19.30 -16.39 -46.97
CA ALA A 557 -20.27 -16.20 -45.88
C ALA A 557 -19.63 -15.89 -44.51
N GLY A 558 -18.30 -15.70 -44.45
CA GLY A 558 -17.55 -15.44 -43.22
C GLY A 558 -16.45 -16.47 -42.92
N THR A 559 -15.72 -16.27 -41.82
CA THR A 559 -14.67 -17.20 -41.40
C THR A 559 -15.27 -18.39 -40.66
N THR A 560 -14.91 -19.59 -41.11
CA THR A 560 -15.25 -20.85 -40.43
C THR A 560 -14.01 -21.46 -39.79
N TYR A 561 -14.20 -22.13 -38.66
CA TYR A 561 -13.13 -22.71 -37.87
C TYR A 561 -13.22 -24.22 -37.86
N ALA A 562 -12.06 -24.87 -37.95
CA ALA A 562 -11.90 -26.25 -37.53
C ALA A 562 -11.55 -26.28 -36.04
N VAL A 563 -12.32 -27.01 -35.25
CA VAL A 563 -12.22 -27.01 -33.78
C VAL A 563 -12.21 -28.45 -33.27
N LEU A 564 -11.33 -28.73 -32.32
CA LEU A 564 -11.31 -29.95 -31.52
C LEU A 564 -11.71 -29.59 -30.09
N TRP A 565 -12.68 -30.31 -29.51
CA TRP A 565 -13.14 -30.05 -28.14
C TRP A 565 -13.42 -31.33 -27.37
N TRP A 566 -13.53 -31.20 -26.05
CA TRP A 566 -13.75 -32.31 -25.12
C TRP A 566 -15.11 -32.18 -24.45
N MET A 567 -15.88 -33.27 -24.46
CA MET A 567 -17.13 -33.39 -23.74
C MET A 567 -16.87 -33.70 -22.25
N SER A 568 -17.89 -33.57 -21.40
CA SER A 568 -17.79 -33.83 -19.95
C SER A 568 -17.39 -35.28 -19.61
N ASP A 569 -17.59 -36.22 -20.53
CA ASP A 569 -17.17 -37.63 -20.42
C ASP A 569 -15.72 -37.87 -20.91
N ASN A 570 -14.96 -36.81 -21.14
CA ASN A 570 -13.62 -36.80 -21.75
C ASN A 570 -13.54 -37.30 -23.20
N SER A 571 -14.68 -37.56 -23.86
CA SER A 571 -14.66 -37.91 -25.28
C SER A 571 -14.32 -36.70 -26.15
N GLN A 572 -13.57 -36.96 -27.22
CA GLN A 572 -13.17 -35.92 -28.17
C GLN A 572 -14.21 -35.78 -29.30
N ARG A 573 -14.42 -34.54 -29.74
CA ARG A 573 -15.28 -34.18 -30.86
C ARG A 573 -14.57 -33.17 -31.75
N ARG A 574 -14.85 -33.23 -33.05
CA ARG A 574 -14.22 -32.36 -34.05
C ARG A 574 -15.25 -31.90 -35.07
N ALA A 575 -15.16 -30.64 -35.46
CA ALA A 575 -15.93 -30.05 -36.55
C ALA A 575 -15.02 -29.12 -37.38
N THR A 576 -15.35 -28.95 -38.66
CA THR A 576 -14.52 -28.21 -39.63
C THR A 576 -15.19 -26.93 -40.16
N LYS A 577 -16.44 -26.67 -39.76
CA LYS A 577 -17.24 -25.52 -40.20
C LYS A 577 -17.93 -24.83 -39.03
N VAL A 578 -17.19 -24.55 -37.96
CA VAL A 578 -17.73 -23.86 -36.78
C VAL A 578 -17.72 -22.35 -37.03
N LEU A 579 -18.83 -21.67 -36.75
CA LEU A 579 -18.95 -20.23 -36.93
C LEU A 579 -18.46 -19.48 -35.68
N SER A 580 -17.96 -18.24 -35.86
CA SER A 580 -17.43 -17.42 -34.75
C SER A 580 -18.40 -17.29 -33.57
N HIS A 581 -19.70 -17.13 -33.82
CA HIS A 581 -20.72 -17.03 -32.76
C HIS A 581 -20.94 -18.32 -31.95
N GLN A 582 -20.46 -19.47 -32.43
CA GLN A 582 -20.51 -20.75 -31.70
C GLN A 582 -19.29 -20.93 -30.80
N LEU A 583 -18.38 -19.96 -30.82
CA LEU A 583 -17.13 -19.96 -30.09
C LEU A 583 -17.09 -18.74 -29.17
N ARG A 584 -16.34 -18.88 -28.09
CA ARG A 584 -15.95 -17.76 -27.23
C ARG A 584 -14.57 -18.00 -26.67
N ARG A 585 -13.91 -16.94 -26.21
CA ARG A 585 -12.72 -17.12 -25.36
C ARG A 585 -13.09 -17.90 -24.10
N PRO A 586 -12.22 -18.80 -23.60
CA PRO A 586 -12.51 -19.57 -22.41
C PRO A 586 -12.88 -18.64 -21.27
N VAL A 587 -14.09 -18.79 -20.75
CA VAL A 587 -14.55 -18.07 -19.58
C VAL A 587 -14.25 -18.99 -18.41
N PRO A 588 -13.34 -18.64 -17.48
CA PRO A 588 -13.00 -19.53 -16.38
C PRO A 588 -14.24 -19.85 -15.54
N GLN A 589 -14.84 -21.02 -15.78
CA GLN A 589 -15.94 -21.58 -14.98
C GLN A 589 -15.33 -22.47 -13.91
N TYR A 590 -15.30 -21.99 -12.67
CA TYR A 590 -14.83 -22.76 -11.54
C TYR A 590 -16.00 -23.52 -10.91
N GLU A 591 -16.21 -24.78 -11.31
CA GLU A 591 -17.00 -25.73 -10.51
C GLU A 591 -16.08 -26.49 -9.54
N GLU A 592 -16.58 -26.74 -8.33
CA GLU A 592 -15.86 -27.40 -7.24
C GLU A 592 -15.57 -28.88 -7.54
N SER A 593 -14.36 -29.33 -7.16
CA SER A 593 -14.01 -30.73 -7.07
C SER A 593 -13.85 -31.14 -5.60
N TYR A 594 -14.46 -32.28 -5.25
CA TYR A 594 -14.65 -32.85 -3.92
C TYR A 594 -13.35 -33.25 -3.17
N PHE A 595 -12.17 -33.08 -3.78
CA PHE A 595 -10.89 -33.22 -3.10
C PHE A 595 -10.01 -32.02 -3.47
N GLY A 596 -9.57 -31.26 -2.46
CA GLY A 596 -8.98 -29.91 -2.56
C GLY A 596 -7.58 -29.81 -3.16
N TYR A 597 -7.33 -30.44 -4.30
CA TYR A 597 -6.20 -30.17 -5.19
C TYR A 597 -6.68 -30.22 -6.63
N GLY A 598 -6.81 -29.07 -7.29
CA GLY A 598 -7.39 -29.03 -8.63
C GLY A 598 -7.33 -27.68 -9.33
N ILE A 599 -6.13 -27.12 -9.50
CA ILE A 599 -5.88 -26.17 -10.61
C ILE A 599 -4.94 -26.73 -11.69
N ASP A 600 -4.45 -27.97 -11.54
CA ASP A 600 -3.51 -28.55 -12.49
C ASP A 600 -4.10 -29.55 -13.48
N VAL A 601 -5.35 -30.03 -13.33
CA VAL A 601 -5.87 -31.06 -14.26
C VAL A 601 -6.48 -30.45 -15.52
N ALA A 602 -7.27 -29.37 -15.44
CA ALA A 602 -7.82 -28.72 -16.63
C ALA A 602 -6.74 -27.96 -17.41
N PHE A 603 -5.88 -27.21 -16.72
CA PHE A 603 -4.74 -26.52 -17.33
C PHE A 603 -3.63 -27.49 -17.77
N GLY A 604 -3.41 -28.58 -17.02
CA GLY A 604 -2.50 -29.66 -17.40
C GLY A 604 -3.02 -30.49 -18.56
N ALA A 605 -4.32 -30.74 -18.66
CA ALA A 605 -4.96 -31.34 -19.83
C ALA A 605 -4.90 -30.39 -21.03
N LEU A 606 -5.12 -29.09 -20.85
CA LEU A 606 -4.98 -28.08 -21.90
C LEU A 606 -3.53 -27.97 -22.38
N LYS A 607 -2.55 -27.99 -21.46
CA LYS A 607 -1.11 -27.96 -21.75
C LYS A 607 -0.63 -29.26 -22.41
N THR A 608 -1.17 -30.41 -22.01
CA THR A 608 -0.90 -31.72 -22.61
C THR A 608 -1.55 -31.82 -23.99
N ALA A 609 -2.79 -31.35 -24.15
CA ALA A 609 -3.48 -31.23 -25.43
C ALA A 609 -2.80 -30.24 -26.38
N LEU A 610 -2.30 -29.10 -25.89
CA LEU A 610 -1.47 -28.15 -26.65
C LEU A 610 -0.11 -28.77 -27.03
N GLY A 611 0.44 -29.64 -26.18
CA GLY A 611 1.63 -30.43 -26.47
C GLY A 611 1.39 -31.49 -27.56
N TRP A 612 0.26 -32.19 -27.50
CA TRP A 612 -0.12 -33.22 -28.48
C TRP A 612 -0.63 -32.63 -29.80
N ALA A 613 -1.25 -31.45 -29.78
CA ALA A 613 -1.68 -30.73 -30.99
C ALA A 613 -0.49 -30.14 -31.77
N LYS A 614 0.64 -29.87 -31.09
CA LYS A 614 1.89 -29.43 -31.74
C LYS A 614 2.78 -30.58 -32.25
N ALA A 615 2.48 -31.81 -31.87
CA ALA A 615 3.29 -32.98 -32.23
C ALA A 615 3.14 -33.48 -33.69
N PRO A 616 1.99 -33.37 -34.41
CA PRO A 616 1.86 -33.93 -35.76
C PRO A 616 2.22 -32.92 -36.88
N PHE A 617 2.54 -31.67 -36.56
CA PHE A 617 2.81 -30.63 -37.57
C PHE A 617 4.31 -30.31 -37.76
N ARG A 618 5.22 -31.13 -37.24
CA ARG A 618 6.59 -31.15 -37.76
C ARG A 618 6.59 -31.95 -39.05
N SER A 619 6.57 -31.25 -40.19
CA SER A 619 6.99 -31.82 -41.47
C SER A 619 8.39 -32.42 -41.32
N PRO A 620 8.64 -33.69 -41.68
CA PRO A 620 9.98 -34.24 -41.78
C PRO A 620 10.59 -33.85 -43.14
N SER A 621 10.78 -32.56 -43.38
CA SER A 621 11.66 -31.95 -44.40
C SER A 621 11.25 -30.48 -44.55
N ASP A 622 12.08 -29.60 -43.99
CA ASP A 622 12.63 -28.38 -44.60
C ASP A 622 13.54 -27.67 -43.58
#